data_AF-A0A5C9BMW0-F1
#
_entry.id   AF-A0A5C9BMW0-F1
#
_cell.length_a   1.000
_cell.length_b   1.000
_cell.length_c   1.000
_cell.angle_alpha   90.00
_cell.angle_beta   90.00
_cell.angle_gamma   90.00
#
_symmetry.space_group_name_H-M   'P 1'
#
loop_
_entity.id
_entity.type
_entity.pdbx_description
1 polymer ?
#
loop_
_entity_poly.entity_id
_entity_poly.type
_entity_poly.pdbx_seq_one_letter_code
_entity_poly.pdbx_strand_id
1 'polypeptide(L)' 'MEGNGSKSSEQPSPKPRRTKGDLKFRKFRAQLFADESLLSFGTNEKGERVCYGVSIEKMNKAIDEGRF' A
#
# COMPACT_ATOMS: atom_id res chain seq x y z
N MET A 1 -43.66 10.09 -16.86
CA MET A 1 -43.37 10.99 -15.73
C MET A 1 -44.19 10.45 -14.56
N GLU A 2 -43.67 9.97 -13.44
CA GLU A 2 -42.40 10.20 -12.73
C GLU A 2 -41.97 8.92 -12.00
N GLY A 3 -40.65 8.71 -11.89
CA GLY A 3 -40.06 7.66 -11.06
C GLY A 3 -39.92 8.14 -9.62
N ASN A 4 -39.98 7.21 -8.66
CA ASN A 4 -39.63 7.50 -7.29
C ASN A 4 -38.52 6.54 -6.83
N GLY A 5 -37.31 7.10 -6.83
CA GLY A 5 -36.07 6.42 -6.50
C GLY A 5 -36.03 5.99 -5.03
N SER A 6 -35.65 4.73 -4.83
CA SER A 6 -35.30 4.18 -3.53
C SER A 6 -34.01 4.85 -3.06
N LYS A 7 -34.10 5.76 -2.08
CA LYS A 7 -32.94 6.31 -1.38
C LYS A 7 -32.39 5.25 -0.43
N SER A 8 -31.36 4.54 -0.86
CA SER A 8 -30.52 3.74 0.01
C SER A 8 -29.81 4.66 1.00
N SER A 9 -30.13 4.50 2.29
CA SER A 9 -29.46 5.18 3.40
C SER A 9 -28.05 4.63 3.56
N GLU A 10 -27.11 5.21 2.82
CA GLU A 10 -25.68 4.92 2.95
C GLU A 10 -25.20 5.49 4.31
N GLN A 11 -25.12 4.63 5.32
CA GLN A 11 -24.54 4.99 6.61
C GLN A 11 -23.07 5.40 6.40
N PRO A 12 -22.63 6.58 6.88
CA PRO A 12 -21.24 6.97 6.74
C PRO A 12 -20.37 6.04 7.60
N SER A 13 -19.57 5.21 6.95
CA SER A 13 -18.56 4.38 7.60
C SER A 13 -17.69 5.25 8.52
N PRO A 14 -17.42 4.84 9.77
CA PRO A 14 -16.65 5.64 10.70
C PRO A 14 -15.25 5.89 10.12
N LYS A 15 -14.91 7.18 9.92
CA LYS A 15 -13.58 7.56 9.45
C LYS A 15 -12.53 7.04 10.45
N PRO A 16 -11.53 6.26 10.02
CA PRO A 16 -10.52 5.74 10.92
C PRO A 16 -9.78 6.91 11.59
N ARG A 17 -9.84 6.98 12.93
CA ARG A 17 -9.10 7.97 13.72
C ARG A 17 -7.60 7.72 13.52
N ARG A 18 -6.93 8.61 12.77
CA ARG A 18 -5.49 8.60 12.56
C ARG A 18 -4.78 8.81 13.89
N THR A 19 -4.29 7.74 14.51
CA THR A 19 -3.45 7.82 15.71
C THR A 19 -2.00 8.16 15.31
N LYS A 20 -1.20 8.73 16.22
CA LYS A 20 0.23 9.05 15.91
C LYS A 20 1.05 7.82 15.48
N GLY A 21 0.68 6.61 15.94
CA GLY A 21 1.30 5.35 15.51
C GLY A 21 1.02 5.04 14.03
N ASP A 22 -0.18 5.35 13.57
CA ASP A 22 -0.59 5.19 12.16
C ASP A 22 0.23 6.11 11.24
N LEU A 23 0.56 7.34 11.67
CA LEU A 23 1.40 8.23 10.86
C LEU A 23 2.85 7.74 10.71
N LYS A 24 3.47 7.23 11.78
CA LYS A 24 4.84 6.67 11.71
C LYS A 24 4.88 5.45 10.80
N PHE A 25 3.90 4.56 10.95
CA PHE A 25 3.79 3.39 10.10
C PHE A 25 3.56 3.75 8.63
N ARG A 26 2.69 4.73 8.34
CA ARG A 26 2.47 5.22 6.96
C ARG A 26 3.74 5.81 6.35
N LYS A 27 4.52 6.58 7.11
CA LYS A 27 5.80 7.14 6.64
C LYS A 27 6.81 6.04 6.35
N PHE A 28 6.98 5.09 7.26
CA PHE A 28 7.86 3.94 7.07
C PHE A 28 7.45 3.11 5.85
N ARG A 29 6.15 2.81 5.72
CA ARG A 29 5.63 2.13 4.54
C ARG A 29 5.93 2.89 3.26
N ALA A 30 5.69 4.21 3.22
CA ALA A 30 6.00 5.02 2.04
C ALA A 30 7.49 4.98 1.69
N GLN A 31 8.38 4.99 2.69
CA GLN A 31 9.83 4.87 2.51
C GLN A 31 10.22 3.51 1.91
N LEU A 32 9.62 2.40 2.38
CA LEU A 32 9.86 1.06 1.82
C LEU A 32 9.48 0.95 0.34
N PHE A 33 8.38 1.60 -0.08
CA PHE A 33 7.94 1.59 -1.48
C PHE A 33 8.71 2.59 -2.36
N ALA A 34 9.42 3.55 -1.77
CA ALA A 34 10.25 4.50 -2.50
C ALA A 34 11.66 3.95 -2.79
N ASP A 35 12.13 2.98 -2.00
CA ASP A 35 13.42 2.35 -2.21
C ASP A 35 13.32 1.23 -3.25
N GLU A 36 13.71 1.54 -4.49
CA GLU A 36 13.71 0.59 -5.61
C GLU A 36 14.58 -0.65 -5.35
N SER A 37 15.59 -0.56 -4.48
CA SER A 37 16.46 -1.71 -4.19
C SER A 37 15.69 -2.81 -3.46
N LEU A 38 14.67 -2.45 -2.67
CA LEU A 38 13.80 -3.37 -1.95
C LEU A 38 12.67 -3.91 -2.80
N LEU A 39 12.37 -3.27 -3.94
CA LEU A 39 11.29 -3.69 -4.80
C LEU A 39 11.65 -4.97 -5.58
N SER A 40 10.61 -5.75 -5.84
CA SER A 40 10.65 -6.94 -6.69
C SER A 40 10.03 -6.60 -8.04
N PHE A 41 10.79 -6.83 -9.09
CA PHE A 41 10.36 -6.63 -10.48
C PHE A 41 10.43 -7.96 -11.21
N GLY A 42 9.52 -8.14 -12.16
CA GLY A 42 9.59 -9.25 -13.10
C GLY A 42 8.78 -8.93 -14.34
N THR A 43 8.42 -9.99 -15.06
CA THR A 43 7.73 -9.89 -16.33
C THR A 43 6.40 -10.63 -16.21
N ASN A 44 5.30 -9.99 -16.59
CA ASN A 44 4.00 -10.65 -16.63
C ASN A 44 3.87 -11.58 -17.86
N GLU A 45 2.74 -12.27 -17.98
CA GLU A 45 2.44 -13.18 -19.10
C GLU A 45 2.41 -12.47 -20.48
N LYS A 46 2.31 -11.13 -20.48
CA LYS A 46 2.31 -10.30 -21.70
C LYS A 46 3.71 -9.79 -22.08
N GLY A 47 4.74 -10.13 -21.31
CA GLY A 47 6.10 -9.63 -21.56
C GLY A 47 6.38 -8.23 -20.99
N GLU A 48 5.46 -7.65 -20.21
CA GLU A 48 5.60 -6.30 -19.65
C GLU A 48 6.36 -6.34 -18.32
N ARG A 49 7.25 -5.38 -18.10
CA ARG A 49 7.89 -5.19 -16.79
C ARG A 49 6.86 -4.71 -15.78
N VAL A 50 6.74 -5.44 -14.67
CA VAL A 50 5.83 -5.13 -13.58
C VAL A 50 6.57 -5.12 -12.24
N CYS A 51 6.13 -4.24 -11.33
CA CYS A 51 6.56 -4.22 -9.94
C CYS A 51 5.57 -5.01 -9.09
N TYR A 52 6.05 -6.03 -8.39
CA TYR A 52 5.23 -6.86 -7.49
C TYR A 52 5.19 -6.31 -6.05
N GLY A 53 5.96 -5.25 -5.77
CA GLY A 53 6.04 -4.61 -4.45
C GLY A 53 7.34 -4.91 -3.72
N VAL A 54 7.37 -4.67 -2.41
CA VAL A 54 8.55 -4.85 -1.55
C VAL A 54 8.86 -6.33 -1.37
N SER A 55 10.09 -6.75 -1.69
CA SER A 55 10.58 -8.10 -1.43
C SER A 55 10.92 -8.27 0.05
N ILE A 56 10.32 -9.26 0.70
CA ILE A 56 10.57 -9.57 2.12
C ILE A 56 12.04 -9.96 2.35
N GLU A 57 12.63 -10.74 1.45
CA GLU A 57 14.04 -11.16 1.57
C GLU A 57 15.00 -9.96 1.53
N LYS A 58 14.79 -9.04 0.58
CA LYS A 58 15.62 -7.84 0.48
C LYS A 58 15.42 -6.90 1.66
N MET A 59 14.18 -6.78 2.13
CA MET A 59 13.84 -6.01 3.33
C MET A 59 14.52 -6.59 4.58
N ASN A 60 14.44 -7.90 4.79
CA ASN A 60 15.11 -8.58 5.92
C ASN A 60 16.62 -8.37 5.87
N LYS A 61 17.24 -8.54 4.70
CA LYS A 61 18.67 -8.28 4.52
C LYS A 61 19.04 -6.84 4.85
N ALA A 62 18.24 -5.87 4.41
CA ALA A 62 18.47 -4.46 4.73
C ALA A 62 18.29 -4.14 6.22
N ILE A 63 17.41 -4.86 6.93
CA ILE A 63 17.28 -4.79 8.39
C ILE A 63 18.54 -5.37 9.06
N ASP A 64 19.00 -6.54 8.62
CA ASP A 64 20.20 -7.20 9.16
C ASP A 64 21.46 -6.32 8.96
N GLU A 65 21.51 -5.56 7.88
CA GLU A 65 22.58 -4.60 7.57
C GLU A 65 22.41 -3.24 8.27
N GLY A 66 21.34 -3.02 9.03
CA GLY A 66 21.10 -1.78 9.79
C GLY A 66 20.76 -0.56 8.92
N ARG A 67 20.12 -0.75 7.76
CA ARG A 67 19.77 0.33 6.83
C ARG A 67 18.51 1.13 7.22
N PHE A 68 17.81 0.73 8.29
CA PHE A 68 16.56 1.35 8.77
C PHE A 68 16.66 1.85 10.21
#